data_AF-A0AAP6BJ26-F1
#
_entry.id   AF-A0AAP6BJ26-F1
#
_cell.length_a   1.000
_cell.length_b   1.000
_cell.length_c   1.000
_cell.angle_alpha   90.00
_cell.angle_beta   90.00
_cell.angle_gamma   90.00
#
_symmetry.space_group_name_H-M   'P 1'
#
loop_
_entity.id
_entity.type
_entity.pdbx_description
1 polymer ?
#
loop_
_entity_poly.entity_id
_entity_poly.type
_entity_poly.pdbx_seq_one_letter_code
_entity_poly.pdbx_strand_id
1 'polypeptide(L)'
;MAWHTQLSLAGRAPFSVIAGGRAGQYPDSLVGEAVFDSEHVRDTLMAFLNDIDPRQPIAETAIDTLARTSVLVELRPSWVAYCDRRTGLGPGAADRDSDICRTWVSGDVARAWPRFAEGRIAFDAAAEAAVRLQKELDGVCGADITVLESRAEALLRGAA
;
A
#
# COMPACT_ATOMS: atom_id res chain seq x y z
N MET A 1 -5.53 18.49 5.54
CA MET A 1 -4.31 17.66 5.54
C MET A 1 -4.63 16.19 5.65
N ALA A 2 -5.31 15.74 6.71
CA ALA A 2 -5.83 14.36 6.79
C ALA A 2 -6.60 13.93 5.51
N TRP A 3 -7.38 14.83 4.92
CA TRP A 3 -8.03 14.62 3.60
C TRP A 3 -7.05 14.36 2.44
N HIS A 4 -5.97 15.14 2.33
CA HIS A 4 -4.93 14.94 1.29
C HIS A 4 -4.17 13.63 1.53
N THR A 5 -3.91 13.29 2.79
CA THR A 5 -3.30 12.02 3.18
C THR A 5 -4.21 10.85 2.81
N GLN A 6 -5.50 10.90 3.12
CA GLN A 6 -6.47 9.88 2.71
C GLN A 6 -6.49 9.72 1.18
N LEU A 7 -6.57 10.81 0.41
CA LEU A 7 -6.52 10.74 -1.06
C LEU A 7 -5.22 10.14 -1.59
N SER A 8 -4.09 10.50 -0.97
CA SER A 8 -2.77 9.99 -1.39
C SER A 8 -2.59 8.52 -1.03
N LEU A 9 -3.28 8.02 0.00
CA LEU A 9 -3.22 6.61 0.40
C LEU A 9 -4.27 5.75 -0.31
N ALA A 10 -5.46 6.29 -0.61
CA ALA A 10 -6.62 5.53 -1.07
C ALA A 10 -6.35 4.62 -2.29
N GLY A 11 -5.55 5.09 -3.25
CA GLY A 11 -5.22 4.32 -4.45
C GLY A 11 -4.04 3.34 -4.32
N ARG A 12 -3.50 3.11 -3.10
CA ARG A 12 -2.25 2.37 -2.91
C ARG A 12 -2.38 1.24 -1.92
N ALA A 13 -1.78 0.09 -2.21
CA ALA A 13 -1.77 -0.99 -1.25
C ALA A 13 -0.87 -0.64 -0.04
N PRO A 14 -1.27 -1.00 1.20
CA PRO A 14 -2.43 -1.83 1.54
C PRO A 14 -3.78 -1.07 1.66
N PHE A 15 -3.79 0.27 1.62
CA PHE A 15 -4.99 1.10 1.83
C PHE A 15 -6.09 0.89 0.79
N SER A 16 -5.74 0.75 -0.50
CA SER A 16 -6.69 0.49 -1.59
C SER A 16 -7.50 -0.79 -1.44
N VAL A 17 -7.00 -1.75 -0.67
CA VAL A 17 -7.61 -3.07 -0.50
C VAL A 17 -8.36 -3.22 0.82
N ILE A 18 -8.16 -2.28 1.74
CA ILE A 18 -8.86 -2.24 3.02
C ILE A 18 -10.30 -1.72 2.83
N ALA A 19 -10.53 -0.94 1.78
CA ALA A 19 -11.84 -0.48 1.33
C ALA A 19 -12.69 -1.64 0.75
N GLY A 20 -13.17 -2.54 1.61
CA GLY A 20 -14.11 -3.61 1.26
C GLY A 20 -13.64 -5.03 1.55
N GLY A 21 -12.39 -5.22 2.02
CA GLY A 21 -11.84 -6.53 2.38
C GLY A 21 -11.92 -6.86 3.88
N ARG A 22 -12.16 -8.13 4.24
CA ARG A 22 -11.89 -8.63 5.59
C ARG A 22 -10.38 -8.86 5.74
N ALA A 23 -9.79 -8.33 6.81
CA ALA A 23 -8.39 -8.59 7.15
C ALA A 23 -8.09 -10.11 7.12
N GLY A 24 -7.00 -10.49 6.45
CA GLY A 24 -6.52 -11.87 6.39
C GLY A 24 -7.00 -12.72 5.19
N GLN A 25 -7.75 -12.15 4.24
CA GLN A 25 -8.15 -12.83 3.00
C GLN A 25 -7.69 -12.09 1.73
N TYR A 26 -6.48 -11.53 1.79
CA TYR A 26 -5.93 -10.72 0.72
C TYR A 26 -5.27 -11.60 -0.36
N PRO A 27 -5.66 -11.47 -1.65
CA PRO A 27 -4.98 -12.14 -2.76
C PRO A 27 -3.46 -11.98 -2.71
N ASP A 28 -2.71 -13.00 -3.14
CA ASP A 28 -1.23 -12.97 -3.20
C ASP A 28 -0.67 -11.87 -4.10
N SER A 29 -1.46 -11.44 -5.08
CA SER A 29 -1.16 -10.29 -5.93
C SER A 29 -0.86 -9.02 -5.12
N LEU A 30 -1.53 -8.84 -3.99
CA LEU A 30 -1.42 -7.61 -3.19
C LEU A 30 -0.09 -7.51 -2.45
N VAL A 31 0.62 -8.62 -2.25
CA VAL A 31 1.94 -8.58 -1.62
C VAL A 31 2.92 -7.83 -2.52
N GLY A 32 2.94 -8.15 -3.82
CA GLY A 32 3.81 -7.44 -4.77
C GLY A 32 3.42 -5.98 -4.93
N GLU A 33 2.12 -5.67 -4.91
CA GLU A 33 1.58 -4.33 -5.07
C GLU A 33 1.97 -3.45 -3.87
N ALA A 34 1.76 -3.96 -2.65
CA ALA A 34 2.12 -3.26 -1.44
C ALA A 34 3.62 -3.05 -1.29
N VAL A 35 4.45 -4.01 -1.70
CA VAL A 35 5.91 -3.83 -1.72
C VAL A 35 6.30 -2.72 -2.70
N PHE A 36 5.66 -2.65 -3.88
CA PHE A 36 5.93 -1.59 -4.85
C PHE A 36 5.50 -0.21 -4.36
N ASP A 37 4.27 -0.09 -3.84
CA ASP A 37 3.67 1.17 -3.38
C ASP A 37 4.24 1.66 -2.03
N SER A 38 4.93 0.79 -1.29
CA SER A 38 5.41 1.03 0.08
C SER A 38 6.19 2.34 0.25
N GLU A 39 7.02 2.71 -0.72
CA GLU A 39 7.83 3.93 -0.66
C GLU A 39 6.95 5.19 -0.67
N HIS A 40 5.95 5.23 -1.54
CA HIS A 40 5.02 6.35 -1.60
C HIS A 40 4.16 6.43 -0.33
N VAL A 41 3.71 5.28 0.17
CA VAL A 41 2.96 5.21 1.43
C VAL A 41 3.81 5.75 2.59
N ARG A 42 5.07 5.31 2.71
CA ARG A 42 6.03 5.79 3.71
C ARG A 42 6.18 7.30 3.63
N ASP A 43 6.46 7.84 2.44
CA ASP A 43 6.71 9.27 2.25
C ASP A 43 5.46 10.11 2.57
N THR A 44 4.28 9.61 2.22
CA THR A 44 2.99 10.23 2.57
C THR A 44 2.77 10.25 4.08
N LEU A 45 3.07 9.15 4.77
CA LEU A 45 2.94 9.07 6.24
C LEU A 45 3.96 9.98 6.95
N MET A 46 5.18 10.07 6.45
CA MET A 46 6.19 10.99 6.99
C MET A 46 5.76 12.45 6.82
N ALA A 47 5.26 12.83 5.65
CA ALA A 47 4.72 14.17 5.41
C ALA A 47 3.54 14.47 6.35
N PHE A 48 2.61 13.52 6.50
CA PHE A 48 1.49 13.64 7.43
C PHE A 48 1.97 13.85 8.88
N LEU A 49 2.93 13.06 9.35
CA LEU A 49 3.47 13.15 10.71
C LEU A 49 4.19 14.47 10.99
N ASN A 50 4.84 15.07 9.99
CA ASN A 50 5.47 16.39 10.12
C ASN A 50 4.47 17.53 10.29
N ASP A 51 3.22 17.33 9.84
CA ASP A 51 2.21 18.38 9.76
C ASP A 51 1.11 18.29 10.84
N ILE A 52 1.16 17.28 11.72
CA ILE A 52 0.19 17.11 12.82
C ILE A 52 0.80 17.39 14.19
N ASP A 53 -0.06 17.71 15.17
CA ASP A 53 0.40 17.77 16.57
C ASP A 53 0.69 16.34 17.06
N PRO A 54 1.93 16.04 17.51
CA PRO A 54 2.32 14.70 17.96
C PRO A 54 1.55 14.23 19.20
N ARG A 55 0.80 15.10 19.88
CA ARG A 55 -0.07 14.73 21.00
C ARG A 55 -1.42 14.15 20.58
N GLN A 56 -1.77 14.21 19.30
CA GLN A 56 -3.04 13.67 18.83
C GLN A 56 -2.96 12.13 18.72
N PRO A 57 -4.02 11.40 19.09
CA PRO A 57 -4.05 9.93 19.01
C PRO A 57 -3.73 9.37 17.61
N ILE A 58 -4.10 10.09 16.55
CA ILE A 58 -3.80 9.72 15.16
C ILE A 58 -2.29 9.66 14.88
N ALA A 59 -1.47 10.42 15.60
CA ALA A 59 -0.02 10.42 15.44
C ALA A 59 0.59 9.07 15.83
N GLU A 60 0.15 8.47 16.94
CA GLU A 60 0.62 7.15 17.38
C GLU A 60 0.30 6.07 16.34
N THR A 61 -0.93 6.10 15.82
CA THR A 61 -1.38 5.14 14.81
C THR A 61 -0.64 5.33 13.47
N ALA A 62 -0.35 6.57 13.09
CA ALA A 62 0.43 6.88 11.90
C ALA A 62 1.91 6.46 12.05
N ILE A 63 2.50 6.58 13.25
CA ILE A 63 3.85 6.10 13.55
C ILE A 63 3.92 4.57 13.48
N ASP A 64 2.98 3.83 14.10
CA ASP A 64 2.94 2.36 13.98
C ASP A 64 2.78 1.94 12.51
N THR A 65 1.86 2.58 11.78
CA THR A 65 1.67 2.29 10.35
C THR A 65 2.93 2.56 9.53
N LEU A 66 3.61 3.69 9.75
CA LEU A 66 4.89 4.01 9.12
C LEU A 66 5.94 2.92 9.41
N ALA A 67 6.04 2.47 10.66
CA ALA A 67 6.98 1.43 11.05
C ALA A 67 6.69 0.10 10.34
N ARG A 68 5.41 -0.31 10.24
CA ARG A 68 5.03 -1.54 9.51
C ARG A 68 5.27 -1.43 8.01
N THR A 69 4.92 -0.30 7.39
CA THR A 69 5.16 -0.06 5.96
C THR A 69 6.65 0.00 5.64
N SER A 70 7.50 0.48 6.55
CA SER A 70 8.95 0.57 6.33
C SER A 70 9.58 -0.80 6.06
N VAL A 71 9.06 -1.88 6.65
CA VAL A 71 9.51 -3.25 6.34
C VAL A 71 9.25 -3.60 4.88
N LEU A 72 8.09 -3.21 4.31
CA LEU A 72 7.81 -3.43 2.89
C LEU A 72 8.77 -2.64 1.98
N VAL A 73 9.19 -1.44 2.40
CA VAL A 73 10.18 -0.63 1.68
C VAL A 73 11.54 -1.35 1.61
N GLU A 74 11.97 -1.99 2.69
CA GLU A 74 13.21 -2.77 2.71
C GLU A 74 13.18 -3.97 1.75
N LEU A 75 11.98 -4.52 1.48
CA LEU A 75 11.80 -5.60 0.53
C LEU A 75 11.77 -5.14 -0.93
N ARG A 76 11.48 -3.87 -1.17
CA ARG A 76 11.26 -3.29 -2.50
C ARG A 76 12.41 -3.53 -3.48
N PRO A 77 13.70 -3.33 -3.13
CA PRO A 77 14.80 -3.60 -4.06
C PRO A 77 14.86 -5.06 -4.53
N SER A 78 14.55 -6.01 -3.65
CA SER A 78 14.51 -7.44 -3.99
C SER A 78 13.34 -7.78 -4.90
N TRP A 79 12.19 -7.11 -4.71
CA TRP A 79 11.03 -7.26 -5.60
C TRP A 79 11.31 -6.69 -6.99
N VAL A 80 11.82 -5.47 -7.08
CA VAL A 80 12.19 -4.84 -8.37
C VAL A 80 13.20 -5.69 -9.13
N ALA A 81 14.29 -6.12 -8.47
CA ALA A 81 15.29 -7.00 -9.10
C ALA A 81 14.73 -8.36 -9.54
N TYR A 82 13.68 -8.86 -8.88
CA TYR A 82 12.98 -10.06 -9.31
C TYR A 82 12.14 -9.81 -10.57
N CYS A 83 11.38 -8.71 -10.61
CA CYS A 83 10.58 -8.31 -11.76
C CYS A 83 11.45 -7.98 -13.00
N ASP A 84 12.56 -7.26 -12.83
CA ASP A 84 13.48 -6.92 -13.93
C ASP A 84 14.08 -8.17 -14.58
N ARG A 85 14.55 -9.13 -13.76
CA ARG A 85 15.07 -10.41 -14.26
C ARG A 85 14.02 -11.19 -15.03
N ARG A 86 12.78 -11.18 -14.55
CA ARG A 86 11.66 -11.91 -15.17
C ARG A 86 11.24 -11.32 -16.50
N THR A 87 11.45 -10.02 -16.70
CA THR A 87 11.11 -9.29 -17.93
C THR A 87 12.28 -9.16 -18.90
N GLY A 88 13.46 -9.68 -18.54
CA GLY A 88 14.66 -9.63 -19.37
C GLY A 88 15.26 -8.22 -19.48
N LEU A 89 14.90 -7.31 -18.57
CA LEU A 89 15.50 -5.98 -18.51
C LEU A 89 16.96 -6.11 -18.03
N GLY A 90 17.87 -5.53 -18.79
CA GLY A 90 19.29 -5.48 -18.41
C GLY A 90 19.52 -4.60 -17.17
N PRO A 91 20.62 -4.79 -16.42
CA PRO A 91 20.90 -4.05 -15.18
C PRO A 91 20.94 -2.51 -15.32
N GLY A 92 21.16 -1.99 -16.53
CA GLY A 92 21.17 -0.56 -16.85
C GLY A 92 19.84 0.01 -17.35
N ALA A 93 18.82 -0.84 -17.52
CA ALA A 93 17.44 -0.47 -17.84
C ALA A 93 16.49 -0.70 -16.65
N ALA A 94 17.05 -1.10 -15.49
CA ALA A 94 16.34 -1.22 -14.23
C ALA A 94 15.89 0.18 -13.79
N ASP A 95 14.62 0.47 -14.04
CA ASP A 95 13.98 1.67 -13.54
C ASP A 95 13.34 1.35 -12.19
N ARG A 96 13.82 2.01 -11.14
CA ARG A 96 13.31 1.86 -9.78
C ARG A 96 11.83 2.25 -9.70
N ASP A 97 11.33 3.06 -10.63
CA ASP A 97 9.96 3.54 -10.73
C ASP A 97 9.19 2.82 -11.85
N SER A 98 9.75 1.73 -12.40
CA SER A 98 9.16 1.00 -13.51
C SER A 98 7.78 0.44 -13.18
N ASP A 99 6.76 1.00 -13.82
CA ASP A 99 5.38 0.50 -13.78
C ASP A 99 5.25 -0.95 -14.31
N ILE A 100 6.30 -1.50 -14.92
CA ILE A 100 6.36 -2.92 -15.25
C ILE A 100 6.17 -3.76 -13.99
N CYS A 101 6.73 -3.37 -12.84
CA CYS A 101 6.51 -4.08 -11.58
C CYS A 101 5.04 -4.09 -11.13
N ARG A 102 4.25 -3.06 -11.50
CA ARG A 102 2.78 -3.01 -11.29
C ARG A 102 1.99 -3.83 -12.30
N THR A 103 2.57 -4.18 -13.44
CA THR A 103 1.87 -4.97 -14.47
C THR A 103 1.96 -6.49 -14.19
N TRP A 104 2.96 -6.92 -13.41
CA TRP A 104 3.25 -8.34 -13.16
C TRP A 104 2.77 -8.88 -11.82
N VAL A 105 1.88 -8.16 -11.12
CA VAL A 105 1.41 -8.51 -9.78
C VAL A 105 0.41 -9.67 -9.74
N SER A 106 0.46 -10.63 -10.67
CA SER A 106 -0.41 -11.82 -10.52
C SER A 106 0.01 -12.65 -9.31
N GLY A 107 -0.95 -13.33 -8.66
CA GLY A 107 -0.68 -14.08 -7.42
C GLY A 107 0.38 -15.17 -7.57
N ASP A 108 0.44 -15.82 -8.74
CA ASP A 108 1.46 -16.85 -9.01
C ASP A 108 2.87 -16.23 -9.20
N VAL A 109 2.96 -15.03 -9.76
CA VAL A 109 4.22 -14.29 -9.88
C VAL A 109 4.70 -13.86 -8.51
N ALA A 110 3.81 -13.30 -7.69
CA ALA A 110 4.13 -12.93 -6.31
C ALA A 110 4.60 -14.15 -5.50
N ARG A 111 3.90 -15.29 -5.57
CA ARG A 111 4.30 -16.53 -4.89
C ARG A 111 5.66 -17.08 -5.33
N ALA A 112 6.04 -16.85 -6.58
CA ALA A 112 7.32 -17.31 -7.13
C ALA A 112 8.50 -16.39 -6.76
N TRP A 113 8.27 -15.25 -6.11
CA TRP A 113 9.33 -14.39 -5.60
C TRP A 113 10.00 -15.02 -4.36
N PRO A 114 11.35 -15.11 -4.29
CA PRO A 114 12.03 -15.80 -3.19
C PRO A 114 11.74 -15.27 -1.79
N ARG A 115 11.36 -14.00 -1.64
CA ARG A 115 11.01 -13.39 -0.34
C ARG A 115 9.51 -13.28 -0.11
N PHE A 116 8.68 -14.02 -0.87
CA PHE A 116 7.23 -13.92 -0.77
C PHE A 116 6.69 -14.14 0.64
N ALA A 117 7.18 -15.15 1.36
CA ALA A 117 6.72 -15.44 2.73
C ALA A 117 6.97 -14.25 3.69
N GLU A 118 8.15 -13.63 3.58
CA GLU A 118 8.50 -12.44 4.36
C GLU A 118 7.64 -11.23 3.93
N GLY A 119 7.45 -11.04 2.62
CA GLY A 119 6.56 -10.02 2.07
C GLY A 119 5.11 -10.17 2.54
N ARG A 120 4.60 -11.41 2.62
CA ARG A 120 3.26 -11.70 3.11
C ARG A 120 3.11 -11.28 4.58
N ILE A 121 4.05 -11.67 5.44
CA ILE A 121 4.04 -11.29 6.86
C ILE A 121 4.07 -9.76 7.02
N ALA A 122 4.96 -9.09 6.28
CA ALA A 122 5.07 -7.63 6.29
C ALA A 122 3.79 -6.96 5.78
N PHE A 123 3.19 -7.49 4.72
CA PHE A 123 1.95 -6.98 4.15
C PHE A 123 0.78 -7.13 5.13
N ASP A 124 0.61 -8.29 5.76
CA ASP A 124 -0.49 -8.52 6.69
C ASP A 124 -0.39 -7.57 7.91
N ALA A 125 0.83 -7.36 8.42
CA ALA A 125 1.08 -6.41 9.50
C ALA A 125 0.81 -4.95 9.08
N ALA A 126 1.24 -4.56 7.88
CA ALA A 126 1.00 -3.22 7.35
C ALA A 126 -0.49 -2.99 7.06
N ALA A 127 -1.20 -3.99 6.55
CA ALA A 127 -2.63 -3.94 6.31
C ALA A 127 -3.41 -3.76 7.62
N GLU A 128 -3.04 -4.50 8.68
CA GLU A 128 -3.68 -4.34 9.99
C GLU A 128 -3.48 -2.93 10.57
N ALA A 129 -2.27 -2.38 10.46
CA ALA A 129 -1.98 -1.02 10.90
C ALA A 129 -2.72 0.03 10.05
N ALA A 130 -2.74 -0.15 8.73
CA ALA A 130 -3.48 0.73 7.82
C ALA A 130 -4.99 0.73 8.10
N VAL A 131 -5.60 -0.40 8.49
CA VAL A 131 -7.01 -0.46 8.92
C VAL A 131 -7.24 0.42 10.14
N ARG A 132 -6.32 0.41 11.12
CA ARG A 132 -6.42 1.28 12.30
C ARG A 132 -6.29 2.75 11.92
N LEU A 133 -5.28 3.08 11.11
CA LEU A 133 -5.05 4.45 10.69
C LEU A 133 -6.22 5.00 9.88
N GLN A 134 -6.81 4.21 8.98
CA GLN A 134 -7.95 4.64 8.19
C GLN A 134 -9.12 5.03 9.09
N LYS A 135 -9.42 4.25 10.14
CA LYS A 135 -10.50 4.59 11.10
C LYS A 135 -10.26 5.91 11.82
N GLU A 136 -9.02 6.18 12.21
CA GLU A 136 -8.65 7.45 12.84
C GLU A 136 -8.77 8.62 11.84
N LEU A 137 -8.30 8.42 10.61
CA LEU A 137 -8.44 9.40 9.53
C LEU A 137 -9.92 9.69 9.23
N ASP A 138 -10.78 8.68 9.21
CA ASP A 138 -12.23 8.83 9.01
C ASP A 138 -12.87 9.63 10.15
N GLY A 139 -12.46 9.37 11.40
CA GLY A 139 -12.90 10.12 12.57
C GLY A 139 -12.53 11.62 12.49
N VAL A 140 -11.36 11.93 11.93
CA VAL A 140 -10.89 13.31 11.73
C VAL A 140 -11.55 13.98 10.53
N CYS A 141 -11.76 13.25 9.43
CA CYS A 141 -12.28 13.79 8.17
C CYS A 141 -13.82 13.78 8.07
N GLY A 142 -14.51 13.02 8.92
CA GLY A 142 -15.96 12.86 8.92
C GLY A 142 -16.50 11.94 7.81
N ALA A 143 -15.64 11.33 6.99
CA ALA A 143 -16.00 10.37 5.95
C ALA A 143 -14.79 9.49 5.55
N ASP A 144 -15.06 8.27 5.12
CA ASP A 144 -14.08 7.36 4.50
C ASP A 144 -14.07 7.54 2.98
N ILE A 145 -12.99 8.13 2.47
CA ILE A 145 -12.82 8.39 1.03
C ILE A 145 -12.51 7.11 0.25
N THR A 146 -11.90 6.11 0.89
CA THR A 146 -11.57 4.84 0.22
C THR A 146 -12.84 4.06 -0.17
N VAL A 147 -13.95 4.29 0.55
CA VAL A 147 -15.29 3.79 0.22
C VAL A 147 -15.99 4.62 -0.88
N LEU A 148 -15.63 5.89 -1.06
CA LEU A 148 -16.20 6.74 -2.11
C LEU A 148 -15.67 6.39 -3.50
N GLU A 149 -14.38 6.05 -3.62
CA GLU A 149 -13.79 5.61 -4.89
C GLU A 149 -14.33 4.23 -5.33
N SER A 150 -14.43 3.27 -4.41
CA SER A 150 -15.02 1.95 -4.73
C SER A 150 -16.49 2.03 -5.14
N ARG A 151 -17.27 2.97 -4.56
CA ARG A 151 -18.64 3.26 -5.01
C ARG A 151 -18.69 3.95 -6.37
N ALA A 152 -17.80 4.90 -6.64
CA ALA A 152 -17.73 5.56 -7.93
C ALA A 152 -17.35 4.58 -9.04
N GLU A 153 -16.37 3.71 -8.81
CA GLU A 153 -16.01 2.64 -9.74
C GLU A 153 -17.13 1.63 -9.94
N ALA A 154 -17.84 1.22 -8.87
CA ALA A 154 -18.97 0.30 -8.97
C ALA A 154 -20.13 0.91 -9.79
N LEU A 155 -20.40 2.20 -9.62
CA LEU A 155 -21.41 2.92 -10.41
C LEU A 155 -21.02 3.05 -11.89
N LEU A 156 -19.73 3.30 -12.17
CA LEU A 156 -19.21 3.38 -13.54
C LEU A 156 -19.22 2.01 -14.25
N ARG A 157 -18.95 0.91 -13.52
CA ARG A 157 -19.02 -0.45 -14.08
C ARG A 157 -20.45 -0.97 -14.26
N GLY A 158 -21.42 -0.45 -13.50
CA GLY A 158 -22.84 -0.79 -13.65
C GLY A 158 -23.56 0.01 -14.76
N ALA A 159 -22.90 1.01 -15.34
CA ALA A 159 -23.43 1.85 -16.41
C ALA A 159 -22.89 1.47 -17.82
N ALA A 160 -22.07 0.43 -17.92
CA ALA A 160 -21.52 -0.14 -19.15
C ALA A 160 -22.18 -1.49 -19.48
#